data_AF-A0A9Q0XD66-F1
#
_entry.id   AF-A0A9Q0XD66-F1
#
_cell.length_a   1.000
_cell.length_b   1.000
_cell.length_c   1.000
_cell.angle_alpha   90.00
_cell.angle_beta   90.00
_cell.angle_gamma   90.00
#
_symmetry.space_group_name_H-M   'P 1'
#
loop_
_entity.id
_entity.type
_entity.pdbx_description
1 polymer ?
#
loop_
_entity_poly.entity_id
_entity_poly.type
_entity_poly.pdbx_seq_one_letter_code
_entity_poly.pdbx_strand_id
1 'polypeptide(L)'
;DEDSPGLHISRRVRKAILQRFYVDVFTLLKPEEEGGGMKERHKTKKPKCQATERNFENWLEGFAEYAGIIQAAYPERAWHLNNHYKNVLCRVAGEAATLAYDENFRKEHLKAPKP
;
A
#
# COMPACT_ATOMS: atom_id res chain seq x y z
N ASP A 1 -11.45 5.32 -12.33
CA ASP A 1 -12.11 4.94 -11.06
C ASP A 1 -11.90 3.50 -10.62
N GLU A 2 -11.49 2.56 -11.50
CA GLU A 2 -11.32 1.13 -11.14
C GLU A 2 -10.19 0.82 -10.13
N ASP A 3 -9.19 1.70 -9.97
CA ASP A 3 -8.02 1.48 -9.09
C ASP A 3 -7.96 2.39 -7.85
N SER A 4 -9.11 2.85 -7.37
CA SER A 4 -9.13 3.65 -6.13
C SER A 4 -8.64 2.80 -4.94
N PRO A 5 -7.72 3.31 -4.11
CA PRO A 5 -7.23 2.58 -2.93
C PRO A 5 -8.38 2.08 -2.04
N GLY A 6 -8.33 0.79 -1.72
CA GLY A 6 -9.22 0.08 -0.82
C GLY A 6 -10.54 -0.36 -1.41
N LEU A 7 -10.69 -0.33 -2.75
CA LEU A 7 -11.89 -0.83 -3.42
C LEU A 7 -12.06 -2.34 -3.25
N HIS A 8 -10.98 -3.12 -3.34
CA HIS A 8 -10.96 -4.57 -3.10
C HIS A 8 -11.15 -4.92 -1.62
N ILE A 9 -10.97 -3.96 -0.72
CA ILE A 9 -11.08 -4.16 0.72
C ILE A 9 -12.56 -4.18 1.13
N SER A 10 -12.94 -5.24 1.84
CA SER A 10 -14.32 -5.42 2.31
C SER A 10 -14.82 -4.22 3.12
N ARG A 11 -16.11 -3.89 2.99
CA ARG A 11 -16.74 -2.76 3.72
C ARG A 11 -16.58 -2.87 5.24
N ARG A 12 -16.53 -4.08 5.78
CA ARG A 12 -16.30 -4.33 7.21
C ARG A 12 -14.92 -3.86 7.65
N VAL A 13 -13.88 -4.21 6.89
CA VAL A 13 -12.49 -3.81 7.19
C VAL A 13 -12.32 -2.31 7.02
N ARG A 14 -12.88 -1.72 5.96
CA ARG A 14 -12.90 -0.25 5.78
C ARG A 14 -13.54 0.46 6.97
N LYS A 15 -14.70 -0.01 7.42
CA LYS A 15 -15.36 0.55 8.62
C LYS A 15 -14.49 0.42 9.87
N ALA A 16 -13.80 -0.71 10.05
CA ALA A 16 -12.90 -0.92 11.19
C ALA A 16 -11.74 0.10 11.18
N ILE A 17 -11.10 0.31 10.02
CA ILE A 17 -10.05 1.33 9.83
C ILE A 17 -10.58 2.71 10.20
N LEU A 18 -11.75 3.10 9.67
CA LEU A 18 -12.33 4.43 9.92
C LEU A 18 -12.78 4.62 11.38
N GLN A 19 -13.12 3.53 12.08
CA GLN A 19 -13.44 3.51 13.51
C GLN A 19 -12.20 3.40 14.40
N ARG A 20 -10.99 3.48 13.82
CA ARG A 20 -9.70 3.44 14.53
C ARG A 20 -9.42 2.11 15.23
N PHE A 21 -10.05 1.02 14.78
CA PHE A 21 -9.63 -0.31 15.20
C PHE A 21 -8.29 -0.65 14.54
N TYR A 22 -7.48 -1.43 15.27
CA TYR A 22 -6.24 -1.98 14.71
C TYR A 22 -6.56 -2.93 13.55
N VAL A 23 -5.86 -2.75 12.43
CA VAL A 23 -5.93 -3.60 11.25
C VAL A 23 -4.51 -3.86 10.78
N ASP A 24 -4.16 -5.12 10.58
CA ASP A 24 -2.83 -5.50 10.08
C ASP A 24 -2.72 -5.16 8.59
N VAL A 25 -1.80 -4.26 8.23
CA VAL A 25 -1.70 -3.73 6.86
C VAL A 25 -1.41 -4.79 5.80
N PHE A 26 -0.74 -5.89 6.18
CA PHE A 26 -0.49 -7.02 5.29
C PHE A 26 -1.77 -7.74 4.86
N THR A 27 -2.88 -7.57 5.60
CA THR A 27 -4.19 -8.12 5.22
C THR A 27 -4.93 -7.27 4.19
N LEU A 28 -4.38 -6.10 3.84
CA LEU A 28 -4.97 -5.14 2.91
C LEU A 28 -4.43 -5.27 1.49
N LEU A 29 -3.47 -6.16 1.27
CA LEU A 29 -2.85 -6.38 -0.03
C LEU A 29 -3.87 -6.89 -1.04
N LYS A 30 -3.75 -6.41 -2.28
CA LYS A 30 -4.53 -6.96 -3.39
C LYS A 30 -4.10 -8.42 -3.57
N PRO A 31 -5.04 -9.38 -3.59
CA PRO A 31 -4.69 -10.75 -3.95
C PRO A 31 -4.11 -10.72 -5.36
N GLU A 32 -2.94 -11.34 -5.54
CA GLU A 32 -2.31 -11.47 -6.86
C GLU A 32 -3.33 -12.17 -7.79
N GLU A 33 -3.77 -11.48 -8.84
CA GLU A 33 -4.56 -12.13 -9.88
C GLU A 33 -3.62 -13.07 -10.62
N GLU A 34 -3.61 -14.35 -10.22
CA GLU A 34 -3.04 -15.43 -11.02
C GLU A 34 -3.60 -15.32 -12.45
N GLY A 35 -2.74 -14.96 -13.39
CA GLY A 35 -3.10 -14.71 -14.77
C GLY A 35 -3.89 -15.86 -15.39
N GLY A 36 -5.05 -15.52 -15.97
CA GLY A 36 -5.65 -16.18 -17.12
C GLY A 36 -5.74 -17.71 -17.10
N GLY A 37 -6.82 -18.25 -16.54
CA GLY A 37 -7.17 -19.66 -16.69
C GLY A 37 -8.63 -19.92 -16.39
N MET A 38 -9.50 -19.72 -17.39
CA MET A 38 -10.89 -20.19 -17.35
C MET A 38 -10.89 -21.70 -17.06
N LYS A 39 -11.43 -22.10 -15.90
CA LYS A 39 -12.09 -23.41 -15.69
C LYS A 39 -12.90 -23.42 -14.40
N GLU A 40 -14.21 -23.41 -14.62
CA GLU A 40 -15.27 -24.11 -13.88
C GLU A 40 -15.20 -24.21 -12.35
N ARG A 41 -16.18 -23.52 -11.75
CA ARG A 41 -16.97 -23.92 -10.58
C ARG A 41 -16.63 -25.29 -10.00
N HIS A 42 -15.81 -25.32 -8.95
CA HIS A 42 -15.91 -26.34 -7.90
C HIS A 42 -15.74 -25.68 -6.54
N LYS A 43 -16.78 -25.79 -5.70
CA LYS A 43 -16.70 -25.55 -4.26
C LYS A 43 -15.72 -26.56 -3.68
N THR A 44 -14.49 -26.18 -3.35
CA THR A 44 -13.73 -26.76 -2.24
C THR A 44 -12.41 -26.05 -2.02
N LYS A 45 -12.11 -25.85 -0.74
CA LYS A 45 -10.88 -25.31 -0.14
C LYS A 45 -10.74 -23.79 -0.27
N LYS A 46 -10.89 -23.13 0.90
CA LYS A 46 -10.31 -21.80 1.13
C LYS A 46 -8.90 -21.85 0.53
N PRO A 47 -8.51 -20.94 -0.38
CA PRO A 47 -7.11 -20.83 -0.74
C PRO A 47 -6.36 -20.70 0.58
N LYS A 48 -5.40 -21.59 0.83
CA LYS A 48 -4.41 -21.33 1.86
C LYS A 48 -3.83 -19.99 1.45
N CYS A 49 -4.29 -18.91 2.07
CA CYS A 49 -3.66 -17.61 1.94
C CYS A 49 -2.22 -17.90 2.29
N GLN A 50 -1.34 -17.90 1.28
CA GLN A 50 0.08 -17.85 1.55
C GLN A 50 0.22 -16.65 2.48
N ALA A 51 0.72 -16.87 3.68
CA ALA A 51 0.89 -15.79 4.63
C ALA A 51 1.77 -14.77 3.93
N THR A 52 1.21 -13.61 3.60
CA THR A 52 1.93 -12.62 2.81
C THR A 52 3.24 -12.33 3.49
N GLU A 53 4.33 -12.37 2.73
CA GLU A 53 5.66 -12.18 3.28
C GLU A 53 5.72 -10.82 4.01
N ARG A 54 6.18 -10.82 5.26
CA ARG A 54 6.28 -9.60 6.06
C ARG A 54 7.58 -8.87 5.75
N ASN A 55 7.69 -8.38 4.52
CA ASN A 55 8.79 -7.55 4.05
C ASN A 55 8.36 -6.07 3.95
N PHE A 56 9.31 -5.17 3.64
CA PHE A 56 9.03 -3.73 3.59
C PHE A 56 8.15 -3.31 2.41
N GLU A 57 8.24 -4.01 1.29
CA GLU A 57 7.46 -3.76 0.07
C GLU A 57 5.98 -4.09 0.28
N ASN A 58 5.68 -5.27 0.83
CA ASN A 58 4.32 -5.66 1.22
C ASN A 58 3.76 -4.77 2.33
N TRP A 59 4.62 -4.28 3.23
CA TRP A 59 4.19 -3.27 4.21
C TRP A 59 3.82 -1.95 3.52
N LEU A 60 4.61 -1.51 2.54
CA LEU A 60 4.40 -0.28 1.79
C LEU A 60 3.07 -0.31 1.04
N GLU A 61 2.80 -1.38 0.30
CA GLU A 61 1.54 -1.55 -0.42
C GLU A 61 0.33 -1.58 0.53
N GLY A 62 0.40 -2.39 1.59
CA GLY A 62 -0.68 -2.46 2.58
C GLY A 62 -0.90 -1.12 3.30
N PHE A 63 0.17 -0.38 3.58
CA PHE A 63 0.08 0.96 4.17
C PHE A 63 -0.54 1.97 3.20
N ALA A 64 -0.23 1.90 1.90
CA ALA A 64 -0.83 2.76 0.89
C ALA A 64 -2.36 2.57 0.83
N GLU A 65 -2.82 1.32 0.88
CA GLU A 65 -4.26 0.99 0.93
C GLU A 65 -4.93 1.52 2.21
N TYR A 66 -4.29 1.31 3.37
CA TYR A 66 -4.74 1.85 4.65
C TYR A 66 -4.85 3.39 4.62
N ALA A 67 -3.80 4.05 4.14
CA ALA A 67 -3.71 5.50 4.06
C ALA A 67 -4.75 6.07 3.08
N GLY A 68 -4.95 5.41 1.93
CA GLY A 68 -5.93 5.81 0.93
C GLY A 68 -7.37 5.77 1.48
N ILE A 69 -7.73 4.73 2.24
CA ILE A 69 -9.05 4.66 2.90
C ILE A 69 -9.26 5.83 3.86
N ILE A 70 -8.25 6.16 4.68
CA ILE A 70 -8.36 7.26 5.64
C ILE A 70 -8.38 8.60 4.91
N GLN A 71 -7.51 8.82 3.93
CA GLN A 71 -7.42 10.07 3.20
C GLN A 71 -8.69 10.36 2.40
N ALA A 72 -9.34 9.33 1.83
CA ALA A 72 -10.60 9.49 1.13
C ALA A 72 -11.75 9.93 2.07
N ALA A 73 -11.75 9.45 3.31
CA ALA A 73 -12.77 9.80 4.31
C ALA A 73 -12.44 11.06 5.13
N TYR A 74 -11.16 11.32 5.33
CA TYR A 74 -10.60 12.34 6.24
C TYR A 74 -9.35 12.98 5.61
N PRO A 75 -9.49 13.80 4.55
CA PRO A 75 -8.36 14.40 3.84
C PRO A 75 -7.43 15.21 4.75
N GLU A 76 -7.97 15.82 5.81
CA GLU A 76 -7.21 16.59 6.80
C GLU A 76 -6.16 15.74 7.54
N ARG A 77 -6.34 14.41 7.58
CA ARG A 77 -5.42 13.47 8.23
C ARG A 77 -4.28 13.00 7.33
N ALA A 78 -4.32 13.32 6.04
CA ALA A 78 -3.31 12.89 5.08
C ALA A 78 -1.89 13.31 5.49
N TRP A 79 -1.74 14.52 6.05
CA TRP A 79 -0.43 15.01 6.51
C TRP A 79 0.18 14.12 7.61
N HIS A 80 -0.63 13.67 8.58
CA HIS A 80 -0.14 12.79 9.65
C HIS A 80 0.31 11.42 9.12
N LEU A 81 -0.43 10.86 8.16
CA LEU A 81 -0.08 9.58 7.52
C LEU A 81 1.19 9.71 6.69
N ASN A 82 1.32 10.78 5.91
CA ASN A 82 2.52 11.07 5.13
C ASN A 82 3.74 11.29 6.04
N ASN A 83 3.57 11.93 7.19
CA ASN A 83 4.66 12.11 8.15
C ASN A 83 5.08 10.79 8.80
N HIS A 84 4.11 9.93 9.16
CA HIS A 84 4.41 8.59 9.65
C HIS A 84 5.18 7.78 8.60
N TYR A 85 4.73 7.80 7.35
CA TYR A 85 5.38 7.13 6.22
C TYR A 85 6.86 7.55 6.07
N LYS A 86 7.13 8.86 6.05
CA LYS A 86 8.50 9.40 5.99
C LYS A 86 9.37 8.93 7.15
N ASN A 87 8.82 8.90 8.35
CA ASN A 87 9.55 8.44 9.54
C ASN A 87 9.91 6.96 9.48
N VAL A 88 9.02 6.11 8.95
CA VAL A 88 9.32 4.69 8.74
C VAL A 88 10.42 4.53 7.69
N LEU A 89 10.32 5.23 6.55
CA LEU A 89 11.35 5.19 5.51
C LEU A 89 12.73 5.59 6.04
N CYS A 90 12.81 6.71 6.76
CA CYS A 90 14.06 7.19 7.33
C CYS A 90 14.66 6.19 8.32
N ARG A 91 13.83 5.46 9.07
CA ARG A 91 14.29 4.42 10.03
C ARG A 91 14.77 3.15 9.35
N VAL A 92 14.19 2.78 8.20
CA VAL A 92 14.57 1.55 7.47
C VAL A 92 15.79 1.80 6.58
N ALA A 93 15.81 2.91 5.83
CA ALA A 93 16.88 3.21 4.88
C ALA A 93 18.06 3.97 5.52
N GLY A 94 17.81 4.74 6.58
CA GLY A 94 18.78 5.70 7.12
C GLY A 94 18.82 7.01 6.32
N GLU A 95 19.30 8.08 6.96
CA GLU A 95 19.31 9.44 6.39
C GLU A 95 20.15 9.52 5.11
N ALA A 96 21.36 8.98 5.12
CA ALA A 96 22.27 9.02 3.97
C ALA A 96 21.69 8.32 2.72
N ALA A 97 21.09 7.13 2.89
CA ALA A 97 20.47 6.42 1.77
C ALA A 97 19.22 7.14 1.25
N THR A 98 18.44 7.76 2.16
CA THR A 98 17.26 8.56 1.79
C THR A 98 17.65 9.78 0.96
N LEU A 99 18.69 10.52 1.37
CA LEU A 99 19.21 11.67 0.63
C LEU A 99 19.82 11.27 -0.72
N ALA A 100 20.57 10.17 -0.77
CA ALA A 100 21.14 9.66 -2.02
C ALA A 100 20.04 9.22 -3.00
N TYR A 101 18.99 8.55 -2.53
CA TYR A 101 17.83 8.18 -3.34
C TYR A 101 17.13 9.41 -3.93
N ASP A 102 16.84 10.42 -3.10
CA ASP A 102 16.22 11.67 -3.55
C ASP A 102 17.09 12.40 -4.60
N GLU A 103 18.39 12.51 -4.36
CA GLU A 103 19.31 13.14 -5.30
C GLU A 103 19.32 12.42 -6.65
N ASN A 104 19.40 11.07 -6.65
CA ASN A 104 19.35 10.28 -7.87
C ASN A 104 18.01 10.43 -8.59
N PHE A 105 16.89 10.39 -7.87
CA PHE A 105 15.57 10.56 -8.45
C PHE A 105 15.47 11.90 -9.19
N ARG A 106 15.87 13.00 -8.53
CA ARG A 106 15.85 14.34 -9.14
C ARG A 106 16.79 14.47 -10.33
N LYS A 107 17.98 13.87 -10.27
CA LYS A 107 18.92 13.85 -11.40
C LYS A 107 18.41 13.08 -12.60
N GLU A 108 17.66 11.99 -12.40
CA GLU A 108 17.20 11.15 -13.50
C GLU A 108 15.85 11.57 -14.06
N HIS A 109 14.94 12.06 -13.22
CA HIS A 109 13.53 12.27 -13.57
C HIS A 109 13.12 13.74 -13.67
N LEU A 110 13.94 14.67 -13.16
CA LEU A 110 13.70 16.12 -13.31
C LEU A 110 14.67 16.78 -14.31
N LYS A 111 15.44 16.00 -15.08
CA LYS A 111 16.13 16.54 -16.25
C LYS A 111 15.08 17.07 -17.22
N ALA A 112 15.13 18.37 -17.51
CA ALA A 112 14.35 18.95 -18.60
C ALA A 112 14.57 18.13 -19.88
N PRO A 113 13.54 17.90 -20.71
CA PRO A 113 13.75 17.25 -22.00
C PRO A 113 14.85 18.01 -22.76
N LYS A 114 15.81 17.27 -23.33
CA LYS A 114 16.85 17.87 -24.17
C LYS A 114 16.16 18.63 -25.31
N PRO A 115 16.62 19.85 -25.65
CA PRO A 115 16.04 20.64 -26.74
C PRO A 115 16.16 19.94 -28.09
#